data_AF-A0A514M940-F1
#
_entry.id   AF-A0A514M940-F1
#
_cell.length_a   1.000
_cell.length_b   1.000
_cell.length_c   1.000
_cell.angle_alpha   90.00
_cell.angle_beta   90.00
_cell.angle_gamma   90.00
#
_symmetry.space_group_name_H-M   'P 1'
#
loop_
_entity.id
_entity.type
_entity.pdbx_description
1 polymer ?
#
loop_
_entity_poly.entity_id
_entity_poly.type
_entity_poly.pdbx_seq_one_letter_code
_entity_poly.pdbx_strand_id
1 'polypeptide(L)' 'QSPKRLYSVRQKFYELLVNCIPPESILKKLLAELLKKLDSDLKHEICHWAAHYEHKMRLGSKSIFHLE' A
#
# COMPACT_ATOMS: atom_id res chain seq x y z
N GLN A 1 11.30 -8.58 8.23
CA GLN A 1 11.10 -7.13 7.99
C GLN A 1 12.00 -6.34 8.95
N SER A 2 12.40 -5.09 8.66
CA SER A 2 13.19 -4.27 9.63
C SER A 2 12.72 -2.82 9.68
N PRO A 3 12.83 -2.12 10.83
CA PRO A 3 12.39 -0.72 10.98
C PRO A 3 13.03 0.22 9.95
N LYS A 4 14.30 0.02 9.63
CA LYS A 4 15.02 0.80 8.61
C LYS A 4 14.40 0.67 7.22
N ARG A 5 14.01 -0.55 6.82
CA ARG A 5 13.37 -0.78 5.51
C ARG A 5 11.99 -0.16 5.45
N LEU A 6 11.21 -0.29 6.53
CA LEU A 6 9.90 0.34 6.65
C LEU A 6 9.99 1.87 6.53
N TYR A 7 10.95 2.49 7.22
CA TYR A 7 11.20 3.93 7.09
C TYR A 7 11.49 4.35 5.65
N SER A 8 12.33 3.60 4.93
CA SER A 8 12.59 3.86 3.51
C SER A 8 11.36 3.69 2.62
N VAL A 9 10.46 2.75 2.93
CA VAL A 9 9.20 2.58 2.19
C VAL A 9 8.26 3.75 2.45
N ARG A 10 8.12 4.19 3.72
CA ARG A 10 7.35 5.38 4.09
C ARG A 10 7.83 6.63 3.32
N GLN A 11 9.14 6.81 3.18
CA GLN A 11 9.69 7.92 2.38
C GLN A 11 9.23 7.90 0.91
N LYS A 12 9.19 6.72 0.29
CA LYS A 12 8.68 6.56 -1.09
C LYS A 12 7.20 6.86 -1.20
N PHE A 13 6.39 6.46 -0.21
CA PHE A 13 4.98 6.83 -0.20
C PHE A 13 4.79 8.35 -0.07
N TYR A 14 5.58 9.02 0.78
CA TYR A 14 5.55 10.48 0.85
C TYR A 14 5.92 11.13 -0.49
N GLU A 15 6.96 10.66 -1.16
CA GLU A 15 7.35 11.17 -2.48
C GLU A 15 6.20 11.08 -3.48
N LEU A 16 5.52 9.92 -3.55
CA LEU A 16 4.37 9.74 -4.45
C LEU A 16 3.18 10.64 -4.09
N LEU A 17 2.86 10.75 -2.79
CA LEU A 17 1.75 11.58 -2.30
C LEU A 17 1.99 13.08 -2.53
N VAL A 18 3.22 13.56 -2.31
CA VAL A 18 3.61 14.96 -2.55
C VAL A 18 3.52 15.31 -4.04
N ASN A 19 3.77 14.34 -4.93
CA ASN A 19 3.57 14.50 -6.38
C ASN A 19 2.09 14.31 -6.80
N CYS A 20 1.14 14.43 -5.87
CA CYS A 20 -0.30 14.36 -6.13
C CYS A 20 -0.77 13.05 -6.77
N ILE A 21 -0.07 11.94 -6.56
CA ILE A 21 -0.51 10.63 -7.04
C ILE A 21 -1.61 10.11 -6.08
N PRO A 22 -2.81 9.76 -6.60
CA PRO A 22 -3.89 9.27 -5.75
C PRO A 22 -3.48 8.01 -4.98
N PRO A 23 -3.74 7.92 -3.67
CA PRO A 23 -3.27 6.83 -2.83
C PRO A 23 -3.90 5.48 -3.19
N GLU A 24 -5.11 5.46 -3.75
CA GLU A 24 -5.75 4.25 -4.28
C GLU A 24 -4.98 3.71 -5.50
N SER A 25 -4.41 4.60 -6.32
CA SER A 25 -3.59 4.22 -7.47
C SER A 25 -2.26 3.62 -7.01
N ILE A 26 -1.64 4.20 -5.97
CA ILE A 26 -0.43 3.67 -5.33
C ILE A 26 -0.69 2.26 -4.83
N LEU A 27 -1.75 2.06 -4.04
CA LEU A 27 -2.09 0.77 -3.44
C LEU A 27 -2.41 -0.29 -4.50
N LYS A 28 -3.20 0.04 -5.53
CA LYS A 28 -3.52 -0.87 -6.64
C LYS A 28 -2.28 -1.27 -7.42
N LYS A 29 -1.39 -0.33 -7.71
CA LYS A 29 -0.16 -0.62 -8.45
C LYS A 29 0.80 -1.47 -7.62
N LEU A 30 0.94 -1.17 -6.33
CA LEU A 30 1.75 -1.97 -5.40
C LEU A 30 1.22 -3.41 -5.30
N LEU A 31 -0.08 -3.57 -5.10
CA LEU A 31 -0.74 -4.87 -5.08
C LEU A 31 -0.44 -5.67 -6.36
N ALA A 32 -0.63 -5.06 -7.53
CA ALA A 32 -0.38 -5.72 -8.81
C ALA A 32 1.07 -6.19 -8.97
N GLU A 33 2.06 -5.42 -8.49
CA GLU A 33 3.47 -5.84 -8.53
C GLU A 33 3.81 -6.90 -7.46
N LEU A 34 3.16 -6.88 -6.30
CA LEU A 34 3.31 -7.91 -5.27
C LEU A 34 2.73 -9.25 -5.72
N LEU A 35 1.55 -9.27 -6.35
CA LEU A 35 0.89 -10.49 -6.83
C LEU A 35 1.70 -11.27 -7.88
N LYS A 36 2.65 -10.61 -8.57
CA LYS A 36 3.58 -11.26 -9.50
C LYS A 36 4.68 -12.06 -8.79
N LYS A 37 4.97 -11.74 -7.52
CA LYS A 37 6.10 -12.28 -6.75
C LYS A 37 5.69 -13.20 -5.60
N LEU A 38 4.40 -13.26 -5.30
CA LEU A 38 3.85 -14.03 -4.18
C LEU A 38 3.33 -15.41 -4.64
N ASP A 39 3.41 -16.38 -3.75
CA ASP A 39 2.79 -17.70 -3.89
C ASP A 39 1.26 -17.60 -3.80
N SER A 40 0.55 -18.57 -4.38
CA SER A 40 -0.91 -18.57 -4.50
C SER A 40 -1.64 -18.35 -3.17
N ASP A 41 -1.14 -18.95 -2.09
CA ASP A 41 -1.77 -18.91 -0.77
C ASP A 41 -1.75 -17.49 -0.18
N LEU A 42 -0.64 -16.76 -0.39
CA LEU A 42 -0.48 -15.38 0.07
C LEU A 42 -1.24 -14.37 -0.78
N LYS A 43 -1.56 -14.68 -2.04
CA LYS A 43 -2.29 -13.76 -2.92
C LYS A 43 -3.68 -13.45 -2.37
N HIS A 44 -4.37 -14.45 -1.83
CA HIS A 44 -5.70 -14.26 -1.28
C HIS A 44 -5.67 -13.30 -0.07
N GLU A 45 -4.75 -13.55 0.87
CA GLU A 45 -4.61 -12.76 2.08
C GLU A 45 -4.21 -11.30 1.76
N ILE A 46 -3.26 -11.10 0.86
CA ILE A 46 -2.81 -9.76 0.48
C ILE A 46 -3.91 -8.98 -0.27
N CYS A 47 -4.71 -9.64 -1.11
CA CYS A 47 -5.87 -9.01 -1.74
C CYS A 47 -6.92 -8.59 -0.70
N HIS A 48 -7.18 -9.42 0.32
CA HIS A 48 -8.11 -9.10 1.40
C HIS A 48 -7.66 -7.84 2.16
N TRP A 49 -6.40 -7.77 2.57
CA TRP A 49 -5.86 -6.61 3.28
C TRP A 49 -5.85 -5.35 2.42
N ALA A 50 -5.47 -5.46 1.13
CA ALA A 50 -5.50 -4.32 0.22
C ALA A 50 -6.92 -3.74 0.09
N ALA A 51 -7.95 -4.57 -0.03
CA ALA A 51 -9.34 -4.13 -0.07
C ALA A 51 -9.77 -3.46 1.26
N HIS A 52 -9.38 -4.03 2.40
CA HIS A 52 -9.67 -3.49 3.72
C HIS A 52 -9.10 -2.07 3.90
N TYR A 53 -7.82 -1.87 3.57
CA TYR A 53 -7.15 -0.58 3.71
C TYR A 53 -7.58 0.44 2.63
N GLU A 54 -7.89 0.02 1.41
CA GLU A 54 -8.49 0.90 0.40
C GLU A 54 -9.86 1.45 0.87
N HIS A 55 -10.68 0.61 1.50
CA HIS A 55 -11.96 1.06 2.05
C HIS A 55 -11.75 2.06 3.19
N LYS A 56 -10.89 1.75 4.16
CA LYS A 56 -10.62 2.64 5.30
C LYS A 56 -10.03 3.98 4.90
N MET A 57 -9.17 3.99 3.88
CA MET A 57 -8.58 5.21 3.34
C MET A 57 -9.65 6.18 2.81
N ARG A 58 -10.74 5.67 2.23
CA ARG A 58 -11.88 6.47 1.75
C ARG A 58 -12.75 7.05 2.87
N LEU A 59 -12.64 6.55 4.10
CA LEU A 59 -13.43 7.00 5.25
C LEU A 59 -12.83 8.21 5.99
N GLY A 60 -11.80 8.87 5.43
CA GLY A 60 -11.42 10.23 5.85
C GLY A 60 -10.29 10.34 6.89
N SER A 61 -9.32 9.42 6.87
CA SER A 61 -8.09 9.52 7.67
C SER A 61 -6.86 9.67 6.76
N LYS A 62 -5.74 10.20 7.30
CA LYS A 62 -4.53 10.48 6.51
C LYS A 62 -4.10 9.23 5.73
N SER A 63 -4.08 9.30 4.39
CA SER A 63 -3.87 8.15 3.52
C SER A 63 -2.56 7.40 3.79
N ILE A 64 -1.53 8.11 4.26
CA ILE A 64 -0.24 7.52 4.63
C ILE A 64 -0.35 6.45 5.73
N PHE A 65 -1.30 6.58 6.66
CA PHE A 65 -1.49 5.60 7.73
C PHE A 65 -2.06 4.26 7.25
N HIS A 66 -2.69 4.23 6.07
CA HIS A 66 -3.24 3.02 5.47
C HIS A 66 -2.31 2.41 4.42
N LEU A 67 -1.36 3.18 3.91
CA LEU A 67 -0.39 2.72 2.91
C LEU A 67 0.81 2.04 3.55
N GLU A 68 1.23 2.50 4.73
CA GLU A 68 2.35 1.94 5.49
C GLU A 68 1.97 0.64 6.22
#